data_AF-A0AAP8T2M3-F1
#
_entry.id   AF-A0AAP8T2M3-F1
#
_cell.length_a   1.000
_cell.length_b   1.000
_cell.length_c   1.000
_cell.angle_alpha   90.00
_cell.angle_beta   90.00
_cell.angle_gamma   90.00
#
_symmetry.space_group_name_H-M   'P 1'
#
loop_
_entity.id
_entity.type
_entity.pdbx_description
1 polymer ?
#
loop_
_entity_poly.entity_id
_entity_poly.type
_entity_poly.pdbx_seq_one_letter_code
_entity_poly.pdbx_strand_id
1 'polypeptide(L)'
;SLPVPQGLDQVLLSQTAAEKLGAKAGDWLQAGFGRQVAGRGEAQRTRVQVLQVLPLEAFARDGLFAPLTLLEAAEDYRDGRAVPAFDWPGDAVGATEQRVYPAFR
;
A
#
# COMPACT_ATOMS: atom_id res chain seq x y z
N SER A 1 -12.06 -16.39 -11.24
CA SER A 1 -11.70 -15.90 -9.89
C SER A 1 -10.99 -14.57 -10.03
N LEU A 2 -11.12 -13.67 -9.05
CA LEU A 2 -10.31 -12.45 -9.03
C LEU A 2 -8.85 -12.82 -8.72
N PRO A 3 -7.87 -12.23 -9.41
CA PRO A 3 -6.47 -12.47 -9.10
C PRO A 3 -6.13 -11.86 -7.74
N VAL A 4 -5.40 -12.61 -6.93
CA VAL A 4 -4.88 -12.11 -5.64
C VAL A 4 -3.47 -11.57 -5.90
N PRO A 5 -3.18 -10.30 -5.58
CA PRO A 5 -1.82 -9.78 -5.65
C PRO A 5 -0.86 -10.63 -4.83
N GLN A 6 0.21 -11.13 -5.46
CA GLN A 6 1.24 -11.95 -4.79
C GLN A 6 2.60 -11.24 -4.71
N GLY A 7 2.88 -10.32 -5.64
CA GLY A 7 4.07 -9.46 -5.61
C GLY A 7 3.87 -8.25 -4.68
N LEU A 8 4.95 -7.79 -4.03
CA LEU A 8 4.96 -6.63 -3.13
C LEU A 8 4.47 -5.33 -3.79
N ASP A 9 4.50 -5.29 -5.11
CA ASP A 9 4.19 -4.16 -5.97
C ASP A 9 2.87 -4.33 -6.73
N GLN A 10 2.13 -5.43 -6.53
CA GLN A 10 0.88 -5.66 -7.26
C GLN A 10 -0.31 -5.14 -6.47
N VAL A 11 -1.25 -4.49 -7.15
CA VAL A 11 -2.47 -3.95 -6.51
C VAL A 11 -3.70 -4.19 -7.38
N LEU A 12 -4.87 -4.20 -6.74
CA LEU A 12 -6.16 -4.06 -7.42
C LEU A 12 -6.68 -2.65 -7.15
N LEU A 13 -7.30 -2.03 -8.16
CA LEU A 13 -8.01 -0.77 -7.98
C LEU A 13 -9.51 -1.00 -8.00
N SER A 14 -10.27 -0.23 -7.23
CA SER A 14 -11.71 -0.10 -7.49
C SER A 14 -11.95 0.60 -8.83
N GLN A 15 -13.12 0.38 -9.43
CA GLN A 15 -13.50 1.06 -10.66
C GLN A 15 -13.38 2.59 -10.54
N THR A 16 -13.91 3.19 -9.46
CA THR A 16 -13.91 4.64 -9.30
C THR A 16 -12.51 5.22 -9.11
N ALA A 17 -11.60 4.50 -8.45
CA ALA A 17 -10.20 4.91 -8.31
C ALA A 17 -9.46 4.83 -9.65
N ALA A 18 -9.67 3.74 -10.40
CA ALA A 18 -9.08 3.54 -11.72
C ALA A 18 -9.54 4.65 -12.69
N GLU A 19 -10.83 4.98 -12.72
CA GLU A 19 -11.39 6.07 -13.53
C GLU A 19 -10.76 7.42 -13.19
N LYS A 20 -10.67 7.76 -11.89
CA LYS A 20 -10.06 9.02 -11.43
C LYS A 20 -8.58 9.13 -11.79
N LEU A 21 -7.86 8.02 -11.74
CA LEU A 21 -6.43 7.95 -12.07
C LEU A 21 -6.17 7.79 -13.57
N GLY A 22 -7.21 7.54 -14.38
CA GLY A 22 -7.06 7.17 -15.79
C GLY A 22 -6.30 5.86 -16.00
N ALA A 23 -6.37 4.95 -15.02
CA ALA A 23 -5.58 3.72 -14.97
C ALA A 23 -6.40 2.49 -15.40
N LYS A 24 -5.71 1.48 -15.92
CA LYS A 24 -6.27 0.17 -16.26
C LYS A 24 -5.35 -0.96 -15.81
N ALA A 25 -5.84 -2.20 -15.91
CA ALA A 25 -5.03 -3.38 -15.71
C ALA A 25 -3.77 -3.36 -16.61
N GLY A 26 -2.63 -3.70 -16.03
CA GLY A 26 -1.31 -3.66 -16.65
C GLY A 26 -0.54 -2.34 -16.45
N ASP A 27 -1.21 -1.26 -16.07
CA ASP A 27 -0.55 0.03 -15.86
C ASP A 27 0.34 0.02 -14.62
N TRP A 28 1.38 0.86 -14.66
CA TRP A 28 2.22 1.15 -13.52
C TRP A 28 1.90 2.52 -12.96
N LEU A 29 1.67 2.58 -11.64
CA LEU A 29 1.39 3.80 -10.91
C LEU A 29 2.49 4.08 -9.89
N GLN A 30 2.62 5.35 -9.51
CA GLN A 30 3.47 5.75 -8.40
C GLN A 30 2.60 5.90 -7.15
N ALA A 31 2.77 5.00 -6.18
CA ALA A 31 2.13 5.08 -4.87
C ALA A 31 2.99 5.95 -3.94
N GLY A 32 2.35 6.93 -3.28
CA GLY A 32 3.00 7.81 -2.32
C GLY A 32 2.55 7.53 -0.89
N PHE A 33 3.49 7.50 0.05
CA PHE A 33 3.25 7.27 1.47
C PHE A 33 3.82 8.45 2.25
N GLY A 34 2.96 9.23 2.89
CA GLY A 34 3.34 10.42 3.66
C GLY A 34 3.39 10.16 5.16
N ARG A 35 4.27 10.86 5.88
CA ARG A 35 4.34 10.91 7.34
C ARG A 35 4.72 12.31 7.84
N GLN A 36 4.56 12.54 9.14
CA GLN A 36 5.07 13.71 9.84
C GLN A 36 6.09 13.28 10.89
N VAL A 37 7.32 13.76 10.78
CA VAL A 37 8.41 13.47 11.74
C VAL A 37 8.99 14.79 12.22
N ALA A 38 8.99 15.01 13.54
CA ALA A 38 9.49 16.24 14.16
C ALA A 38 8.92 17.54 13.51
N GLY A 39 7.65 17.53 13.13
CA GLY A 39 6.97 18.66 12.46
C GLY A 39 7.34 18.86 10.99
N ARG A 40 8.06 17.92 10.36
CA ARG A 40 8.38 17.94 8.93
C ARG A 40 7.60 16.85 8.20
N GLY A 41 7.04 17.22 7.05
CA GLY A 41 6.42 16.27 6.15
C GLY A 41 7.46 15.50 5.34
N GLU A 42 7.39 14.18 5.38
CA GLU A 42 8.23 13.30 4.56
C GLU A 42 7.34 12.39 3.72
N ALA A 43 7.80 12.01 2.53
CA ALA A 43 7.09 11.07 1.68
C ALA A 43 8.03 10.10 0.99
N GLN A 44 7.62 8.85 0.94
CA GLN A 44 8.24 7.81 0.12
C GLN A 44 7.35 7.46 -1.06
N ARG A 45 7.97 6.99 -2.13
CA ARG A 45 7.28 6.63 -3.36
C ARG A 45 7.79 5.29 -3.86
N THR A 46 6.87 4.40 -4.21
CA THR A 46 7.20 3.14 -4.90
C THR A 46 6.31 2.95 -6.11
N ARG A 47 6.78 2.15 -7.07
CA ARG A 47 5.97 1.76 -8.22
C ARG A 47 5.10 0.58 -7.84
N VAL A 48 3.84 0.62 -8.25
CA VAL A 48 2.92 -0.50 -8.15
C VAL A 48 2.30 -0.80 -9.51
N GLN A 49 2.05 -2.07 -9.80
CA GLN A 49 1.37 -2.52 -11.01
C GLN A 49 -0.10 -2.79 -10.69
N VAL A 50 -0.99 -2.21 -11.50
CA VAL A 50 -2.43 -2.49 -11.44
C VAL A 50 -2.66 -3.86 -12.07
N LEU A 51 -2.88 -4.88 -11.24
CA LEU A 51 -3.13 -6.24 -11.73
C LEU A 51 -4.52 -6.36 -12.36
N GLN A 52 -5.52 -5.73 -11.74
CA GLN A 52 -6.89 -5.67 -12.26
C GLN A 52 -7.66 -4.50 -11.65
N VAL A 53 -8.70 -4.05 -12.37
CA VAL A 53 -9.72 -3.13 -11.86
C VAL A 53 -10.96 -3.93 -11.46
N LEU A 54 -11.41 -3.76 -10.22
CA LEU A 54 -12.60 -4.41 -9.69
C LEU A 54 -13.87 -3.80 -10.30
N PRO A 55 -14.92 -4.60 -10.56
CA PRO A 55 -16.19 -4.08 -11.04
C PRO A 55 -16.87 -3.22 -9.96
N LEU A 56 -17.70 -2.24 -10.36
CA LEU A 56 -18.31 -1.26 -9.45
C LEU A 56 -19.06 -1.91 -8.28
N GLU A 57 -19.74 -3.03 -8.53
CA GLU A 57 -20.58 -3.72 -7.54
C GLU A 57 -19.77 -4.37 -6.42
N ALA A 58 -18.47 -4.61 -6.65
CA ALA A 58 -17.57 -5.17 -5.64
C ALA A 58 -17.13 -4.11 -4.61
N PHE A 59 -16.94 -2.85 -5.04
CA PHE A 59 -16.53 -1.75 -4.16
C PHE A 59 -16.78 -0.38 -4.81
N ALA A 60 -17.91 0.25 -4.49
CA ALA A 60 -18.38 1.50 -5.11
C ALA A 60 -17.73 2.79 -4.57
N ARG A 61 -16.51 2.70 -4.03
CA ARG A 61 -15.74 3.84 -3.50
C ARG A 61 -14.31 3.80 -4.02
N ASP A 62 -13.58 4.88 -3.87
CA ASP A 62 -12.16 4.89 -4.20
C ASP A 62 -11.42 3.93 -3.27
N GLY A 63 -10.67 3.00 -3.85
CA GLY A 63 -9.94 1.99 -3.09
C GLY A 63 -8.79 1.40 -3.88
N LEU A 64 -7.74 1.05 -3.15
CA LEU A 64 -6.62 0.25 -3.60
C LEU A 64 -6.50 -0.95 -2.65
N PHE A 65 -6.41 -2.14 -3.22
CA PHE A 65 -6.23 -3.39 -2.48
C PHE A 65 -4.84 -3.93 -2.77
N ALA A 66 -4.07 -4.20 -1.72
CA ALA A 66 -2.68 -4.58 -1.80
C ALA A 66 -2.41 -5.85 -0.97
N PRO A 67 -1.30 -6.54 -1.21
CA PRO A 67 -0.80 -7.56 -0.29
C PRO A 67 -0.58 -6.96 1.10
N LEU A 68 -0.77 -7.78 2.13
CA LEU A 68 -0.60 -7.36 3.53
C LEU A 68 0.78 -6.72 3.76
N THR A 69 1.83 -7.27 3.17
CA THR A 69 3.20 -6.78 3.30
C THR A 69 3.39 -5.33 2.84
N LEU A 70 2.68 -4.87 1.79
CA LEU A 70 2.72 -3.47 1.37
C LEU A 70 1.95 -2.57 2.35
N LEU A 71 0.82 -3.05 2.87
CA LEU A 71 0.04 -2.31 3.86
C LEU A 71 0.81 -2.13 5.17
N GLU A 72 1.48 -3.21 5.61
CA GLU A 72 2.38 -3.22 6.75
C GLU A 72 3.57 -2.25 6.57
N ALA A 73 4.24 -2.29 5.42
CA ALA A 73 5.30 -1.35 5.08
C ALA A 73 4.81 0.11 5.15
N ALA A 74 3.60 0.38 4.64
CA ALA A 74 3.00 1.70 4.70
C ALA A 74 2.68 2.16 6.13
N GLU A 75 2.31 1.23 7.03
CA GLU A 75 2.11 1.49 8.46
C GLU A 75 3.42 1.73 9.18
N ASP A 76 4.41 0.86 9.00
CA ASP A 76 5.73 1.01 9.61
C ASP A 76 6.38 2.35 9.26
N TYR A 77 6.31 2.74 7.99
CA TYR A 77 6.82 4.03 7.58
C TYR A 77 6.09 5.19 8.27
N ARG A 78 4.75 5.14 8.33
CA ARG A 78 3.93 6.16 9.00
C ARG A 78 4.22 6.26 10.49
N ASP A 79 4.55 5.13 11.13
CA ASP A 79 4.96 5.05 12.53
C ASP A 79 6.42 5.53 12.76
N GLY A 80 7.15 5.88 11.69
CA GLY A 80 8.53 6.36 11.76
C GLY A 80 9.59 5.25 11.66
N ARG A 81 9.18 3.99 11.49
CA ARG A 81 10.10 2.86 11.35
C ARG A 81 10.70 2.79 9.94
N ALA A 82 11.92 2.24 9.86
CA ALA A 82 12.54 1.90 8.58
C ALA A 82 11.79 0.74 7.91
N VAL A 83 11.77 0.74 6.57
CA VAL A 83 11.18 -0.35 5.77
C VAL A 83 12.24 -0.86 4.78
N PRO A 84 13.08 -1.83 5.18
CA PRO A 84 14.19 -2.30 4.37
C PRO A 84 13.77 -2.89 3.01
N ALA A 85 12.60 -3.52 2.94
CA ALA A 85 12.08 -4.10 1.69
C ALA A 85 11.87 -3.07 0.57
N PHE A 86 11.72 -1.78 0.94
CA PHE A 86 11.55 -0.68 0.00
C PHE A 86 12.64 0.40 0.15
N ASP A 87 13.68 0.13 0.94
CA ASP A 87 14.76 1.08 1.27
C ASP A 87 14.25 2.42 1.86
N TRP A 88 13.16 2.37 2.63
CA TRP A 88 12.61 3.57 3.27
C TRP A 88 13.28 3.81 4.63
N PRO A 89 13.76 5.04 4.90
CA PRO A 89 14.47 5.36 6.13
C PRO A 89 13.52 5.50 7.33
N GLY A 90 14.04 5.20 8.51
CA GLY A 90 13.34 5.38 9.79
C GLY A 90 14.09 4.69 10.93
N ASP A 91 13.43 4.58 12.07
CA ASP A 91 13.98 3.88 13.23
C ASP A 91 14.11 2.39 12.95
N ALA A 92 15.22 1.79 13.39
CA ALA A 92 15.46 0.37 13.22
C ALA A 92 14.41 -0.43 14.01
N VAL A 93 13.72 -1.35 13.32
CA VAL A 93 12.80 -2.28 13.97
C VAL A 93 13.62 -3.35 14.70
N GLY A 94 13.44 -3.49 16.01
CA GLY A 94 14.05 -4.60 16.75
C GLY A 94 13.57 -5.93 16.19
N ALA A 95 14.49 -6.87 15.94
CA ALA A 95 14.24 -8.13 15.21
C ALA A 95 13.24 -9.11 15.86
N THR A 96 12.54 -8.74 16.93
CA THR A 96 11.80 -9.65 17.81
C THR A 96 10.38 -9.21 18.18
N GLU A 97 9.83 -8.14 17.58
CA GLU A 97 8.42 -7.80 17.80
C GLU A 97 7.50 -8.66 16.91
N GLN A 98 6.88 -9.68 17.52
CA GLN A 98 5.84 -10.45 16.85
C GLN A 98 4.61 -9.55 16.66
N ARG A 99 4.24 -9.25 15.41
CA ARG A 99 3.11 -8.37 15.11
C ARG A 99 1.79 -9.02 15.55
N VAL A 100 1.13 -8.42 16.54
CA VAL A 100 -0.17 -8.85 17.04
C VAL A 100 -1.24 -7.94 16.46
N TYR A 101 -2.09 -8.49 15.61
CA TYR A 101 -3.30 -7.80 15.17
C TYR A 101 -4.41 -8.08 16.18
N PRO A 102 -4.86 -7.09 16.97
CA PRO A 102 -6.03 -7.29 17.81
C PRO A 102 -7.22 -7.62 16.91
N ALA A 103 -7.93 -8.72 17.21
CA ALA A 103 -9.18 -9.02 16.54
C ALA A 103 -10.21 -7.95 16.91
N PHE A 104 -10.74 -7.24 15.92
CA PHE A 104 -11.90 -6.40 16.11
C PHE A 104 -13.12 -7.30 16.39
N ARG A 105 -13.87 -6.99 17.45
CA ARG A 105 -15.17 -7.62 17.75
C ARG A 105 -16.29 -6.85 17.08
#